data_AF-A0A382XRR6-F1
#
_entry.id   AF-A0A382XRR6-F1
#
_cell.length_a   1.000
_cell.length_b   1.000
_cell.length_c   1.000
_cell.angle_alpha   90.00
_cell.angle_beta   90.00
_cell.angle_gamma   90.00
#
_symmetry.space_group_name_H-M   'P 1'
#
loop_
_entity.id
_entity.type
_entity.pdbx_description
1 polymer ?
#
loop_
_entity_poly.entity_id
_entity_poly.type
_entity_poly.pdbx_seq_one_letter_code
_entity_poly.pdbx_strand_id
1 'polypeptide(L)'
;MAFWGCEEEQEPEDCAGVVGGDNICGCTDSTATNYDSTATYDDGSCINTIEIIYNIHDSLPADWITEFYVIMNNLQNFIPSYQNYFNSLTVYAWNDNI
;
A
#
# COMPACT_ATOMS: atom_id res chain seq x y z
N MET A 1 -37.95 -41.48 -18.30
CA MET A 1 -36.87 -40.57 -18.73
C MET A 1 -36.19 -40.08 -17.48
N ALA A 2 -35.00 -40.59 -17.18
CA ALA A 2 -34.20 -40.04 -16.10
C ALA A 2 -33.56 -38.75 -16.64
N PHE A 3 -34.00 -37.61 -16.12
CA PHE A 3 -33.27 -36.36 -16.28
C PHE A 3 -32.08 -36.43 -15.33
N TRP A 4 -31.00 -37.01 -15.84
CA TRP A 4 -29.69 -36.91 -15.21
C TRP A 4 -29.10 -35.57 -15.68
N GLY A 5 -29.46 -34.50 -14.99
CA GLY A 5 -28.69 -33.25 -15.03
C GLY A 5 -27.68 -33.37 -13.91
N CYS A 6 -26.40 -33.55 -14.25
CA CYS A 6 -25.30 -33.52 -13.31
C CYS A 6 -25.46 -32.28 -12.42
N GLU A 7 -25.21 -32.44 -11.12
CA GLU A 7 -24.98 -31.31 -10.23
C GLU A 7 -23.97 -30.40 -10.93
N GLU A 8 -24.31 -29.11 -11.10
CA GLU A 8 -23.37 -28.12 -11.62
C GLU A 8 -22.17 -28.11 -10.67
N GLU A 9 -21.13 -28.88 -10.98
CA GLU A 9 -19.80 -28.69 -10.42
C GLU A 9 -19.44 -27.26 -10.79
N GLN A 10 -19.64 -26.32 -9.86
CA GLN A 10 -19.13 -24.97 -9.98
C GLN A 10 -17.61 -25.12 -10.11
N GLU A 11 -17.12 -25.04 -11.35
CA GLU A 11 -15.70 -24.90 -11.64
C GLU A 11 -15.14 -23.84 -10.68
N PRO A 12 -14.03 -24.11 -9.98
CA PRO A 12 -13.51 -23.20 -8.98
C PRO A 12 -13.30 -21.82 -9.61
N GLU A 13 -13.84 -20.79 -8.97
CA GLU A 13 -13.54 -19.42 -9.33
C GLU A 13 -12.04 -19.19 -9.09
N ASP A 14 -11.40 -18.49 -10.03
CA ASP A 14 -10.05 -18.00 -9.83
C ASP A 14 -10.03 -16.87 -8.79
N CYS A 15 -8.84 -16.38 -8.47
CA CYS A 15 -8.68 -15.33 -7.46
C CYS A 15 -9.26 -13.97 -7.87
N ALA A 16 -9.69 -13.80 -9.14
CA ALA A 16 -10.41 -12.65 -9.66
C ALA A 16 -11.95 -12.86 -9.71
N GLY A 17 -12.44 -14.01 -9.23
CA GLY A 17 -13.86 -14.38 -9.28
C GLY A 17 -14.33 -14.85 -10.65
N VAL A 18 -13.41 -15.30 -11.52
CA VAL A 18 -13.73 -15.82 -12.86
C VAL A 18 -13.74 -17.35 -12.82
N VAL A 19 -14.89 -17.93 -13.15
CA VAL A 19 -15.10 -19.38 -13.25
C VAL A 19 -14.16 -19.97 -14.32
N GLY A 20 -13.26 -20.88 -13.91
CA GLY A 20 -12.29 -21.51 -14.82
C GLY A 20 -11.16 -20.58 -15.29
N GLY A 21 -10.87 -19.52 -14.55
CA GLY A 21 -9.71 -18.65 -14.80
C GLY A 21 -8.41 -19.21 -14.21
N ASP A 22 -7.27 -18.76 -14.75
CA ASP A 22 -5.92 -19.14 -14.30
C ASP A 22 -5.14 -17.93 -13.74
N ASN A 23 -5.83 -16.92 -13.22
CA ASN A 23 -5.17 -15.71 -12.72
C ASN A 23 -4.30 -16.01 -11.48
N ILE A 24 -3.08 -15.49 -11.49
CA ILE A 24 -2.17 -15.49 -10.34
C ILE A 24 -2.38 -14.17 -9.60
N CYS A 25 -2.84 -14.24 -8.36
CA CYS A 25 -3.08 -13.06 -7.54
C CYS A 25 -1.85 -12.64 -6.75
N GLY A 26 -1.59 -11.35 -6.78
CA GLY A 26 -0.53 -10.70 -6.02
C GLY A 26 -0.38 -9.26 -6.48
N CYS A 27 0.61 -8.56 -5.94
CA CYS A 27 0.80 -7.17 -6.31
C CYS A 27 1.40 -7.02 -7.72
N THR A 28 0.64 -6.45 -8.66
CA THR A 28 1.11 -6.17 -10.02
C THR A 28 1.85 -4.84 -10.16
N ASP A 29 1.84 -3.99 -9.12
CA ASP A 29 2.50 -2.68 -9.14
C ASP A 29 4.00 -2.82 -8.92
N SER A 30 4.79 -2.55 -9.97
CA SER A 30 6.26 -2.58 -9.93
C SER A 30 6.91 -1.60 -8.95
N THR A 31 6.16 -0.60 -8.48
CA THR A 31 6.64 0.38 -7.48
C THR A 31 6.38 -0.06 -6.04
N ALA A 32 5.57 -1.10 -5.85
CA ALA A 32 5.28 -1.66 -4.53
C ALA A 32 6.47 -2.48 -4.01
N THR A 33 6.60 -2.48 -2.69
CA THR A 33 7.66 -3.22 -1.98
C THR A 33 7.46 -4.74 -2.05
N ASN A 34 6.21 -5.19 -2.22
CA ASN A 34 5.83 -6.60 -2.38
C ASN A 34 5.43 -6.95 -3.81
N TYR A 35 5.94 -6.23 -4.81
CA TYR A 35 5.72 -6.55 -6.23
C TYR A 35 6.00 -8.03 -6.52
N ASP A 36 5.02 -8.69 -7.13
CA ASP A 36 5.13 -10.06 -7.60
C ASP A 36 5.08 -10.10 -9.12
N SER A 37 6.22 -10.39 -9.74
CA SER A 37 6.33 -10.50 -11.20
C SER A 37 5.52 -11.64 -11.82
N THR A 38 5.05 -12.59 -11.01
CA THR A 38 4.21 -13.70 -11.46
C THR A 38 2.72 -13.39 -11.36
N ALA A 39 2.34 -12.34 -10.63
CA ALA A 39 0.96 -11.91 -10.51
C ALA A 39 0.42 -11.41 -11.86
N THR A 40 -0.72 -11.96 -12.28
CA THR A 40 -1.47 -11.54 -13.46
C THR A 40 -2.71 -10.73 -13.10
N TYR A 41 -3.10 -10.71 -11.81
CA TYR A 41 -4.23 -9.97 -11.28
C TYR A 41 -3.89 -9.33 -9.93
N ASP A 42 -4.18 -8.04 -9.80
CA ASP A 42 -3.96 -7.30 -8.55
C ASP A 42 -5.00 -7.71 -7.50
N ASP A 43 -4.53 -8.27 -6.40
CA ASP A 43 -5.36 -8.66 -5.26
C ASP A 43 -5.59 -7.52 -4.26
N GLY A 44 -5.04 -6.32 -4.54
CA GLY A 44 -5.12 -5.16 -3.66
C GLY A 44 -4.20 -5.29 -2.43
N SER A 45 -3.27 -6.26 -2.42
CA SER A 45 -2.28 -6.42 -1.36
C SER A 45 -1.05 -5.54 -1.54
N CYS A 46 -0.97 -4.72 -2.60
CA CYS A 46 0.18 -3.88 -2.89
C CYS A 46 0.58 -2.95 -1.73
N ILE A 47 1.88 -3.00 -1.39
CA ILE A 47 2.54 -2.28 -0.30
C ILE A 47 3.35 -1.15 -0.93
N ASN A 48 2.72 0.03 -1.07
CA ASN A 48 3.40 1.22 -1.55
C ASN A 48 4.12 1.95 -0.40
N THR A 49 5.25 2.58 -0.72
CA THR A 49 5.94 3.50 0.19
C THR A 49 5.15 4.80 0.31
N ILE A 50 4.99 5.33 1.52
CA ILE A 50 4.36 6.64 1.71
C ILE A 50 5.37 7.72 1.34
N GLU A 51 4.97 8.65 0.47
CA GLU A 51 5.70 9.89 0.26
C GLU A 51 5.41 10.88 1.39
N ILE A 52 6.41 11.23 2.21
CA ILE A 52 6.24 12.23 3.26
C ILE A 52 6.72 13.59 2.75
N ILE A 53 5.82 14.57 2.76
CA ILE A 53 6.08 15.94 2.31
C ILE A 53 6.21 16.83 3.55
N TYR A 54 7.39 17.45 3.74
CA TYR A 54 7.67 18.32 4.88
C TYR A 54 7.51 19.79 4.52
N ASN A 55 6.60 20.48 5.22
CA ASN A 55 6.41 21.93 5.16
C ASN A 55 6.87 22.54 6.48
N ILE A 56 8.16 22.84 6.58
CA ILE A 56 8.81 23.40 7.78
C ILE A 56 8.88 24.92 7.63
N HIS A 57 8.27 25.65 8.56
CA HIS A 57 8.27 27.11 8.55
C HIS A 57 9.58 27.69 9.11
N ASP A 58 10.06 28.80 8.54
CA ASP A 58 11.32 29.47 8.90
C ASP A 58 11.35 30.04 10.34
N SER A 59 10.20 30.07 11.02
CA SER A 59 10.07 30.44 12.44
C SER A 59 10.74 29.44 13.40
N LEU A 60 11.12 28.25 12.90
CA LEU A 60 11.65 27.17 13.72
C LEU A 60 13.17 27.32 13.93
N PRO A 61 13.66 27.18 15.18
CA PRO A 61 15.09 27.11 15.45
C PRO A 61 15.76 25.92 14.75
N ALA A 62 17.01 26.08 14.34
CA ALA A 62 17.78 25.04 13.64
C ALA A 62 17.91 23.72 14.44
N ASP A 63 18.00 23.80 15.77
CA ASP A 63 18.07 22.63 16.64
C ASP A 63 16.79 21.79 16.55
N TRP A 64 15.62 22.45 16.54
CA TRP A 64 14.32 21.77 16.44
C TRP A 64 14.11 21.15 15.06
N ILE A 65 14.59 21.81 14.00
CA ILE A 65 14.56 21.26 12.64
C ILE A 65 15.42 20.00 12.56
N THR A 66 16.60 20.01 13.18
CA THR A 66 17.50 18.86 13.22
C THR A 66 16.87 17.68 13.95
N GLU A 67 16.28 17.94 15.13
CA GLU A 67 15.56 16.91 15.90
C GLU A 67 14.35 16.36 15.13
N PHE A 68 13.59 17.22 14.44
CA PHE A 68 12.48 16.81 13.59
C PHE A 68 12.92 15.80 12.53
N TYR A 69 14.00 16.08 11.79
CA TYR A 69 14.49 15.14 10.77
C TYR A 69 14.95 13.81 11.38
N VAL A 70 15.57 13.81 12.56
CA VAL A 70 15.95 12.57 13.25
C VAL A 70 14.71 11.74 13.62
N ILE A 71 13.67 12.39 14.14
CA ILE A 71 12.40 11.74 14.48
C ILE A 71 11.75 11.16 13.22
N MET A 72 11.64 11.94 12.14
CA MET A 72 10.99 11.49 10.91
C MET A 72 11.77 10.39 10.20
N ASN A 73 13.10 10.42 10.26
CA ASN A 73 13.94 9.35 9.73
C ASN A 73 13.72 8.03 10.49
N ASN A 74 13.61 8.09 11.82
CA ASN A 74 13.26 6.92 12.62
C ASN A 74 11.85 6.44 12.30
N LEU A 75 10.89 7.36 12.16
CA LEU A 75 9.51 7.03 11.84
C LEU A 75 9.39 6.32 10.49
N GLN A 76 10.13 6.74 9.46
CA GLN A 76 10.14 6.05 8.16
C GLN A 76 10.58 4.58 8.26
N ASN A 77 11.47 4.24 9.19
CA ASN A 77 11.88 2.85 9.43
C ASN A 77 10.80 2.03 10.18
N PHE A 78 9.88 2.69 10.87
CA PHE A 78 8.78 2.08 11.63
C PHE A 78 7.45 2.05 10.88
N ILE A 79 7.38 2.56 9.65
CA ILE A 79 6.19 2.45 8.81
C ILE A 79 6.39 1.28 7.82
N PRO A 80 6.23 0.00 8.21
CA PRO A 80 5.98 -1.08 7.28
C PRO A 80 4.48 -1.08 6.93
N SER A 81 4.17 -0.84 5.66
CA SER A 81 2.82 -0.58 5.17
C SER A 81 2.04 -1.85 4.88
N TYR A 82 1.61 -2.57 5.92
CA TYR A 82 0.49 -3.47 5.72
C TYR A 82 -0.79 -2.63 5.57
N GLN A 83 -1.10 -2.26 4.32
CA GLN A 83 -2.31 -1.53 3.89
C GLN A 83 -2.35 -0.05 4.30
N ASN A 84 -1.52 0.80 3.67
CA ASN A 84 -1.73 2.25 3.76
C ASN A 84 -2.76 2.71 2.72
N TYR A 85 -3.83 3.34 3.18
CA TYR A 85 -4.83 3.98 2.32
C TYR A 85 -4.32 5.27 1.64
N PHE A 86 -3.22 5.83 2.14
CA PHE A 86 -2.69 7.11 1.68
C PHE A 86 -1.33 6.92 1.04
N ASN A 87 -1.16 7.47 -0.16
CA ASN A 87 0.10 7.47 -0.89
C ASN A 87 1.05 8.58 -0.40
N SER A 88 0.50 9.62 0.23
CA SER A 88 1.28 10.77 0.70
C SER A 88 0.81 11.26 2.06
N LEU A 89 1.76 11.65 2.92
CA LEU A 89 1.50 12.33 4.18
C LEU A 89 2.18 13.70 4.17
N THR A 90 1.40 14.77 4.25
CA THR A 90 1.95 16.12 4.39
C THR A 90 2.04 16.49 5.86
N VAL A 91 3.23 16.92 6.29
CA VAL A 91 3.52 17.30 7.67
C VAL A 91 3.90 18.78 7.70
N TYR A 92 3.19 19.54 8.53
CA TYR A 92 3.43 20.96 8.74
C TYR A 92 4.06 21.17 10.12
N ALA A 93 5.10 22.00 10.19
CA ALA A 93 5.73 22.39 11.43
C ALA A 93 5.90 23.91 11.46
N TRP A 94 5.39 24.55 12.52
CA TRP A 94 5.54 25.99 12.76
C TRP A 94 5.68 26.27 14.27
N ASN A 95 6.21 27.44 14.61
CA ASN A 95 6.26 27.93 15.99
C ASN A 95 5.18 29.01 16.16
N ASP A 96 4.16 28.73 16.97
CA ASP A 96 3.02 29.63 17.21
C ASP A 96 3.34 30.78 18.17
N ASN A 97 4.52 30.76 18.80
CA ASN A 97 4.95 31.82 19.71
C ASN A 97 5.64 33.00 18.99
N ILE A 98 5.60 33.03 17.65
CA ILE A 98 6.18 34.08 16.81
C ILE A 98 5.11 34.69 15.93
#